data_AF-A0A0L6TYN9-F1
#
_entry.id   AF-A0A0L6TYN9-F1
#
_cell.length_a   1.000
_cell.length_b   1.000
_cell.length_c   1.000
_cell.angle_alpha   90.00
_cell.angle_beta   90.00
_cell.angle_gamma   90.00
#
_symmetry.space_group_name_H-M   'P 1'
#
loop_
_entity.id
_entity.type
_entity.pdbx_description
1 polymer ?
#
loop_
_entity_poly.entity_id
_entity_poly.type
_entity_poly.pdbx_seq_one_letter_code
_entity_poly.pdbx_strand_id
1 'polypeptide(L)'
;MSLDTIGDYLKKFTNKHGLKPVHLHSLWHTNASILIGSGVDLKSVSSGLGHSNLSTTGNIYAHVINSADAKASDALDHILVTSSRKAQ
;
A
#
# COMPACT_ATOMS: atom_id res chain seq x y z
N MET A 1 10.04 19.84 -16.73
CA MET A 1 8.59 19.63 -16.46
C MET A 1 8.39 19.90 -14.98
N SER A 2 7.73 21.00 -14.60
CA SER A 2 7.48 21.30 -13.17
C SER A 2 6.49 20.28 -12.61
N LEU A 3 6.56 19.97 -11.30
CA LEU A 3 5.54 19.13 -10.64
C LEU A 3 4.13 19.70 -10.83
N ASP A 4 4.01 21.02 -10.96
CA ASP A 4 2.75 21.72 -11.20
C ASP A 4 2.11 21.29 -12.53
N THR A 5 2.92 21.03 -13.55
CA THR A 5 2.43 20.63 -14.89
C THR A 5 1.72 19.28 -14.85
N ILE A 6 2.21 18.36 -14.03
CA ILE A 6 1.61 17.02 -13.90
C ILE A 6 0.34 17.09 -13.04
N GLY A 7 0.36 17.89 -11.97
CA GLY A 7 -0.82 18.12 -11.13
C GLY A 7 -1.98 18.74 -11.93
N ASP A 8 -1.67 19.74 -12.75
CA ASP A 8 -2.65 20.38 -13.63
C ASP A 8 -3.20 19.44 -14.70
N TYR A 9 -2.34 18.58 -15.27
CA TYR A 9 -2.79 17.55 -16.20
C TYR A 9 -3.75 16.57 -15.52
N LEU A 10 -3.40 16.07 -14.33
CA LEU A 10 -4.25 15.14 -13.58
C LEU A 10 -5.59 15.77 -13.24
N LYS A 11 -5.60 17.05 -12.82
CA LYS A 11 -6.82 17.81 -12.56
C LYS A 11 -7.70 17.97 -13.81
N LYS A 12 -7.09 18.27 -14.97
CA LYS A 12 -7.81 18.34 -16.24
C LYS A 12 -8.37 16.97 -16.64
N PHE A 13 -7.59 15.91 -16.44
CA PHE A 13 -7.99 14.54 -16.74
C PHE A 13 -9.20 14.10 -15.89
N THR A 14 -9.15 14.28 -14.56
CA THR A 14 -10.25 13.90 -13.68
C THR A 14 -11.53 14.66 -14.02
N ASN A 15 -11.44 15.96 -14.26
CA ASN A 15 -12.58 16.79 -14.66
C ASN A 15 -13.17 16.35 -16.00
N LYS A 16 -12.32 16.03 -17.00
CA LYS A 16 -12.77 15.57 -18.32
C LYS A 16 -13.53 14.25 -18.25
N HIS A 17 -13.18 13.37 -17.32
CA HIS A 17 -13.77 12.04 -17.20
C HIS A 17 -14.81 11.92 -16.07
N GLY A 18 -15.21 13.03 -15.45
CA GLY A 18 -16.19 13.02 -14.34
C GLY A 18 -15.70 12.26 -13.10
N LEU A 19 -14.38 12.13 -12.93
CA LEU A 19 -13.77 11.47 -11.78
C LEU A 19 -13.61 12.45 -10.63
N LYS A 20 -13.63 11.93 -9.40
CA LYS A 20 -13.33 12.74 -8.21
C LYS A 20 -11.94 13.36 -8.35
N PRO A 21 -11.76 14.65 -8.03
CA PRO A 21 -10.44 15.28 -8.01
C PRO A 21 -9.49 14.51 -7.08
N VAL A 22 -8.33 14.13 -7.60
CA VAL A 22 -7.27 13.47 -6.85
C VAL A 22 -5.98 14.28 -6.96
N HIS A 23 -5.21 14.32 -5.87
CA HIS A 23 -3.89 14.92 -5.87
C HIS A 23 -2.85 13.90 -6.28
N LEU A 24 -1.72 14.38 -6.82
CA LEU A 24 -0.60 13.49 -7.12
C LEU A 24 -0.20 12.70 -5.88
N HIS A 25 -0.05 13.36 -4.73
CA HIS A 25 0.30 12.72 -3.46
C HIS A 25 -0.62 11.54 -3.09
N SER A 26 -1.92 11.59 -3.45
CA SER A 26 -2.85 10.48 -3.25
C SER A 26 -2.46 9.23 -4.05
N LEU A 27 -1.94 9.39 -5.27
CA LEU A 27 -1.45 8.27 -6.08
C LEU A 27 -0.22 7.62 -5.44
N TRP A 28 0.67 8.40 -4.83
CA TRP A 28 1.83 7.88 -4.10
C TRP A 28 1.39 7.06 -2.88
N HIS A 29 0.35 7.49 -2.17
CA HIS A 29 -0.25 6.69 -1.09
C HIS A 29 -0.88 5.39 -1.58
N THR A 30 -1.59 5.43 -2.71
CA THR A 30 -2.15 4.23 -3.32
C THR A 30 -1.05 3.24 -3.71
N ASN A 31 0.02 3.72 -4.35
CA ASN A 31 1.16 2.88 -4.71
C ASN A 31 1.79 2.20 -3.49
N ALA A 32 2.08 2.96 -2.43
CA ALA A 32 2.65 2.41 -1.20
C ALA A 32 1.74 1.37 -0.54
N SER A 33 0.43 1.64 -0.48
CA SER A 33 -0.55 0.70 0.07
C SER A 33 -0.59 -0.61 -0.71
N ILE A 34 -0.53 -0.54 -2.04
CA ILE A 34 -0.49 -1.73 -2.91
C ILE A 34 0.81 -2.52 -2.68
N LEU A 35 1.96 -1.87 -2.61
CA LEU A 35 3.24 -2.53 -2.39
C LEU A 35 3.29 -3.25 -1.04
N ILE A 36 2.87 -2.57 0.04
CA ILE A 36 2.80 -3.16 1.38
C ILE A 36 1.83 -4.34 1.39
N GLY A 37 0.63 -4.17 0.84
CA GLY A 37 -0.37 -5.23 0.76
C GLY A 37 0.04 -6.43 -0.11
N SER A 38 1.03 -6.25 -0.98
CA SER A 38 1.62 -7.31 -1.82
C SER A 38 2.84 -7.99 -1.17
N GLY A 39 3.20 -7.61 0.06
CA GLY A 39 4.31 -8.20 0.82
C GLY A 39 5.69 -7.60 0.53
N VAL A 40 5.75 -6.43 -0.12
CA VAL A 40 7.02 -5.70 -0.28
C VAL A 40 7.47 -5.16 1.07
N ASP A 41 8.78 -5.24 1.34
CA ASP A 41 9.31 -4.83 2.63
C ASP A 41 9.11 -3.32 2.89
N LEU A 42 8.77 -3.00 4.14
CA LEU A 42 8.43 -1.63 4.54
C LEU A 42 9.61 -0.66 4.32
N LYS A 43 10.86 -1.13 4.39
CA LYS A 43 12.05 -0.32 4.20
C LYS A 43 12.23 0.10 2.73
N SER A 44 12.00 -0.81 1.79
CA SER A 44 12.00 -0.50 0.35
C SER A 44 10.88 0.46 -0.01
N VAL A 45 9.68 0.26 0.53
CA VAL A 45 8.55 1.19 0.34
C VAL A 45 8.90 2.57 0.90
N SER A 46 9.44 2.64 2.12
CA SER A 46 9.85 3.90 2.75
C SER A 46 10.94 4.62 1.97
N SER A 47 11.92 3.88 1.45
CA SER A 47 13.00 4.40 0.60
C SER A 47 12.46 4.96 -0.72
N GLY A 48 11.53 4.25 -1.36
CA GLY A 48 10.87 4.70 -2.60
C GLY A 48 10.02 5.95 -2.42
N LEU A 49 9.50 6.19 -1.21
CA LEU A 49 8.79 7.42 -0.84
C LEU A 49 9.73 8.55 -0.39
N GLY A 50 11.03 8.28 -0.22
CA GLY A 50 11.99 9.27 0.27
C GLY A 50 11.83 9.63 1.75
N HIS A 51 11.16 8.78 2.55
CA HIS A 51 11.01 9.02 3.98
C HIS A 51 12.31 8.68 4.71
N SER A 52 12.92 9.69 5.34
CA SER A 52 14.14 9.53 6.14
C SER A 52 13.95 8.69 7.40
N ASN A 53 12.72 8.65 7.93
CA ASN A 53 12.36 7.84 9.08
C ASN A 53 11.37 6.73 8.68
N LEU A 54 11.73 5.48 8.96
CA LEU A 54 10.91 4.31 8.70
C LEU A 54 9.59 4.34 9.48
N SER A 55 9.59 4.91 10.70
CA SER A 55 8.38 4.99 11.52
C SER A 55 7.31 5.87 10.89
N THR A 56 7.68 6.86 10.06
CA THR A 56 6.72 7.68 9.30
C THR A 56 5.89 6.79 8.37
N THR A 57 6.55 5.96 7.57
CA THR A 57 5.87 5.01 6.66
C THR A 57 5.06 3.99 7.45
N GLY A 58 5.63 3.41 8.52
CA GLY A 58 4.92 2.45 9.37
C GLY A 58 3.65 3.02 9.99
N ASN A 59 3.69 4.25 10.50
CA ASN A 59 2.53 4.91 11.11
C ASN A 59 1.46 5.25 10.08
N ILE A 60 1.84 5.77 8.90
CA ILE A 60 0.88 6.13 7.83
C ILE A 60 0.13 4.89 7.32
N TYR A 61 0.82 3.76 7.17
CA TYR A 61 0.24 2.54 6.57
C TYR A 61 -0.04 1.42 7.58
N ALA A 62 -0.10 1.72 8.88
CA ALA A 62 -0.32 0.74 9.94
C ALA A 62 -1.54 -0.15 9.68
N HIS A 63 -2.63 0.42 9.16
CA HIS A 63 -3.84 -0.33 8.82
C HIS A 63 -3.62 -1.38 7.71
N VAL A 64 -2.80 -1.07 6.70
CA VAL A 64 -2.46 -2.00 5.62
C VAL A 64 -1.58 -3.13 6.15
N ILE A 65 -0.61 -2.78 6.99
CA ILE A 65 0.30 -3.74 7.63
C ILE A 65 -0.50 -4.71 8.50
N ASN A 66 -1.37 -4.21 9.37
CA ASN A 66 -2.23 -5.06 10.21
C ASN A 66 -3.12 -5.99 9.37
N SER A 67 -3.63 -5.49 8.24
CA SER A 67 -4.41 -6.33 7.32
C SER A 67 -3.56 -7.41 6.64
N ALA A 68 -2.30 -7.11 6.30
CA ALA A 68 -1.38 -8.09 5.75
C ALA A 68 -1.00 -9.16 6.79
N ASP A 69 -0.78 -8.75 8.05
CA ASP A 69 -0.49 -9.66 9.17
C ASP A 69 -1.68 -10.60 9.45
N ALA A 70 -2.91 -10.08 9.42
CA ALA A 70 -4.11 -10.91 9.56
C ALA A 70 -4.19 -11.99 8.47
N LYS A 71 -3.94 -11.62 7.21
CA LYS A 71 -3.90 -12.59 6.09
C LYS A 71 -2.81 -13.64 6.26
N ALA A 72 -1.64 -13.26 6.79
CA ALA A 72 -0.56 -14.19 7.06
C ALA A 72 -0.95 -15.18 8.18
N SER A 73 -1.61 -14.70 9.23
CA SER A 73 -2.14 -15.54 10.32
C SER A 73 -3.17 -16.54 9.80
N ASP A 74 -4.13 -16.09 8.99
CA ASP A 74 -5.15 -16.96 8.40
C ASP A 74 -4.53 -18.06 7.52
N ALA A 75 -3.49 -17.72 6.76
CA ALA A 75 -2.76 -18.69 5.94
C ALA A 75 -2.03 -19.73 6.78
N LEU A 76 -1.41 -19.31 7.90
CA LEU A 76 -0.77 -20.23 8.85
C LEU A 76 -1.79 -21.16 9.50
N ASP A 77 -2.92 -20.64 9.98
CA ASP A 77 -4.00 -21.43 10.57
C ASP A 77 -4.49 -22.50 9.59
N HIS A 78 -4.68 -22.15 8.32
CA HIS A 78 -5.09 -23.11 7.29
C HIS A 78 -4.08 -24.25 7.11
N ILE A 79 -2.77 -23.95 7.10
CA ILE A 79 -1.71 -24.95 6.95
C ILE A 79 -1.67 -25.87 8.19
N LEU A 80 -1.72 -25.30 9.39
CA LEU A 80 -1.63 -26.06 10.65
C LEU A 80 -2.85 -26.96 10.88
N VAL A 81 -4.07 -26.45 10.63
CA VAL A 81 -5.32 -27.22 10.76
C VAL A 81 -5.38 -28.34 9.71
N THR A 82 -4.90 -28.10 8.49
CA THR A 82 -4.84 -29.14 7.45
C THR A 82 -3.84 -30.25 7.82
N SER A 83 -2.71 -29.89 8.42
CA SER A 83 -1.68 -30.84 8.84
C SER A 83 -2.15 -31.75 9.98
N SER A 84 -2.95 -31.24 10.92
CA SER A 84 -3.56 -32.05 12.00
C SER A 84 -4.61 -33.05 11.49
N ARG A 85 -5.29 -32.77 10.38
CA ARG A 85 -6.29 -33.68 9.79
C ARG A 85 -5.70 -34.83 8.97
N LYS A 86 -4.44 -34.71 8.52
CA LYS A 86 -3.74 -35.75 7.75
C LYS A 86 -3.04 -36.81 8.62
N ALA A 87 -2.94 -36.57 9.93
CA ALA A 87 -2.31 -37.46 10.90
C ALA A 87 -3.32 -38.33 11.69
N GLN A 88 -4.61 -38.30 11.31
CA GLN A 88 -5.69 -39.15 11.83
C GLN A 88 -6.19 -40.13 10.77
#